data_AF-A0A2A9HFK0-F1
#
_entry.id   AF-A0A2A9HFK0-F1
#
_cell.length_a   1.000
_cell.length_b   1.000
_cell.length_c   1.000
_cell.angle_alpha   90.00
_cell.angle_beta   90.00
_cell.angle_gamma   90.00
#
_symmetry.space_group_name_H-M   'P 1'
#
loop_
_entity.id
_entity.type
_entity.pdbx_description
1 polymer ?
#
loop_
_entity_poly.entity_id
_entity_poly.type
_entity_poly.pdbx_seq_one_letter_code
_entity_poly.pdbx_strand_id
1 'polypeptide(L)'
;MRQALFGSAVIIAGLAELASTLIYLAAWGGILVYLFLSGNVVLTALWFIFGPLPVAVGVSLLRLPFILLGYMLAALAGMTGEYSAALERMNDR
;
A
#
# COMPACT_ATOMS: atom_id res chain seq x y z
N MET A 1 6.48 -20.67 -17.99
CA MET A 1 6.37 -19.22 -18.32
C MET A 1 5.16 -18.58 -17.66
N ARG A 2 3.94 -19.09 -17.89
CA ARG A 2 2.68 -18.64 -17.26
C ARG A 2 2.73 -18.50 -15.73
N GLN A 3 3.16 -19.54 -15.02
CA GLN A 3 3.30 -19.52 -13.55
C GLN A 3 4.38 -18.57 -13.04
N ALA A 4 5.45 -18.35 -13.80
CA ALA A 4 6.52 -17.42 -13.43
C ALA A 4 6.03 -15.96 -13.50
N LEU A 5 5.27 -15.62 -14.56
CA LEU A 5 4.62 -14.31 -14.70
C LEU A 5 3.59 -14.05 -13.59
N PHE A 6 2.79 -15.07 -13.26
CA PHE A 6 1.85 -14.99 -12.14
C PHE A 6 2.56 -14.81 -10.78
N GLY A 7 3.61 -15.58 -10.51
CA GLY A 7 4.43 -15.41 -9.30
C GLY A 7 5.04 -14.01 -9.19
N SER A 8 5.50 -13.46 -10.31
CA SER A 8 6.01 -12.08 -10.39
C SER A 8 4.94 -11.06 -10.03
N ALA A 9 3.73 -11.20 -10.59
CA ALA A 9 2.60 -10.32 -10.31
C ALA A 9 2.22 -10.30 -8.82
N VAL A 10 2.22 -11.47 -8.17
CA VAL A 10 1.92 -11.61 -6.74
C VAL A 10 3.02 -11.00 -5.87
N ILE A 11 4.30 -11.23 -6.19
CA ILE A 11 5.43 -10.64 -5.46
C ILE A 11 5.37 -9.11 -5.52
N ILE A 12 5.05 -8.55 -6.69
CA ILE A 12 4.94 -7.11 -6.88
C ILE A 12 3.78 -6.52 -6.08
N ALA A 13 2.63 -7.20 -6.04
CA ALA A 13 1.50 -6.82 -5.18
C ALA A 13 1.87 -6.90 -3.69
N GLY A 14 2.61 -7.94 -3.27
CA GLY A 14 3.10 -8.09 -1.89
C GLY A 14 4.08 -7.01 -1.47
N LEU A 15 5.01 -6.63 -2.34
CA LEU A 15 5.93 -5.52 -2.12
C LEU A 15 5.20 -4.19 -1.97
N ALA A 16 4.17 -3.96 -2.79
CA ALA A 16 3.33 -2.77 -2.69
C ALA A 16 2.59 -2.72 -1.34
N GLU A 17 2.15 -3.87 -0.81
CA GLU A 17 1.52 -3.95 0.51
C GLU A 17 2.48 -3.79 1.69
N LEU A 18 3.72 -4.25 1.54
CA LEU A 18 4.75 -3.97 2.55
C LEU A 18 5.09 -2.48 2.55
N ALA A 19 5.23 -1.86 1.38
CA ALA A 19 5.56 -0.45 1.25
C ALA A 19 4.44 0.45 1.80
N SER A 20 3.16 0.14 1.51
CA SER A 20 2.01 0.84 2.08
C SER A 20 1.99 0.77 3.61
N THR A 21 2.21 -0.43 4.16
CA THR A 21 2.25 -0.66 5.60
C THR A 21 3.37 0.16 6.26
N LEU A 22 4.57 0.20 5.65
CA LEU A 22 5.68 1.01 6.15
C LEU A 22 5.39 2.51 6.12
N ILE A 23 4.75 3.01 5.07
CA ILE A 23 4.34 4.43 4.98
C ILE A 23 3.30 4.75 6.04
N TYR A 24 2.32 3.87 6.24
CA TYR A 24 1.33 4.02 7.30
C TYR A 24 2.01 4.09 8.67
N LEU A 25 2.95 3.18 8.94
CA LEU A 25 3.72 3.17 10.19
C LEU A 25 4.60 4.42 10.35
N ALA A 26 5.23 4.90 9.29
CA ALA A 26 6.08 6.09 9.32
C ALA A 26 5.23 7.36 9.55
N ALA A 27 4.04 7.42 8.98
CA ALA A 27 3.15 8.56 9.13
C ALA A 27 2.47 8.62 10.50
N TRP A 28 2.12 7.47 11.08
CA TRP A 28 1.54 7.40 12.43
C TRP A 28 2.59 7.34 13.54
N GLY A 29 3.70 6.66 13.33
CA GLY A 29 4.80 6.58 14.29
C GLY A 29 5.72 7.79 14.17
N GLY A 30 6.32 7.99 13.01
CA GLY A 30 7.35 9.01 12.79
C GLY A 30 6.83 10.45 12.88
N ILE A 31 5.80 10.80 12.11
CA ILE A 31 5.31 12.18 12.05
C ILE A 31 4.66 12.60 13.37
N LEU A 32 3.84 11.74 14.00
CA LEU A 32 3.26 12.07 15.31
C LEU A 32 4.32 12.22 16.40
N VAL A 33 5.32 11.32 16.46
CA VAL A 33 6.40 11.44 17.46
C VAL A 33 7.19 12.72 17.23
N TYR A 34 7.51 13.05 15.98
CA TYR A 34 8.18 14.30 15.65
C TYR A 34 7.38 15.54 16.09
N LEU A 35 6.08 15.59 15.76
CA LEU A 35 5.22 16.72 16.13
C LEU A 35 5.05 16.85 17.64
N PHE A 36 4.98 15.72 18.36
CA PHE A 36 4.91 15.69 19.81
C PHE A 36 6.22 16.17 20.47
N LEU A 37 7.38 15.63 20.05
CA LEU A 37 8.69 16.00 20.60
C LEU A 37 9.10 17.44 20.26
N SER A 38 8.63 17.98 19.14
CA SER A 38 8.87 19.37 18.75
C SER A 38 7.97 20.38 19.48
N GLY A 39 7.04 19.93 20.33
CA GLY A 39 6.14 20.80 21.10
C GLY A 39 5.03 21.45 20.28
N ASN A 40 4.78 21.00 19.05
CA ASN A 40 3.80 21.60 18.14
C ASN A 40 2.39 21.05 18.39
N VAL A 41 1.81 21.34 19.56
CA VAL A 41 0.51 20.79 20.03
C VAL A 41 -0.62 20.95 19.00
N VAL A 42 -0.72 22.11 18.35
CA VAL A 42 -1.76 22.39 17.35
C VAL A 42 -1.58 21.52 16.10
N LEU A 43 -0.35 21.37 15.60
CA LEU A 43 -0.07 20.53 14.44
C LEU A 43 -0.25 19.05 14.76
N THR A 44 0.10 18.61 15.98
CA THR A 44 -0.17 17.24 16.45
C THR A 44 -1.67 16.96 16.45
N ALA A 45 -2.49 17.87 16.99
CA ALA A 45 -3.95 17.71 17.01
C ALA A 45 -4.54 17.71 15.59
N LEU A 46 -4.08 18.60 14.70
CA LEU A 46 -4.48 18.61 13.30
C LEU A 46 -4.07 17.32 12.58
N TRP A 47 -2.90 16.76 12.88
CA TRP A 47 -2.46 15.50 12.30
C TRP A 47 -3.28 14.31 12.79
N PHE A 48 -3.72 14.29 14.04
CA PHE A 48 -4.64 13.25 14.53
C PHE A 48 -5.98 13.24 13.78
N ILE A 49 -6.50 14.42 13.44
CA ILE A 49 -7.80 14.57 12.77
C ILE A 49 -7.65 14.36 11.26
N PHE A 50 -6.69 15.04 10.64
CA PHE A 50 -6.57 15.12 9.18
C PHE A 50 -5.50 14.21 8.62
N GLY A 51 -4.47 13.85 9.38
CA GLY A 51 -3.36 12.98 8.95
C GLY A 51 -3.75 11.59 8.43
N PRO A 52 -4.82 10.91 8.92
CA PRO A 52 -5.26 9.64 8.32
C PRO A 52 -5.56 9.75 6.82
N LEU A 53 -6.15 10.87 6.39
CA LEU A 53 -6.65 11.07 5.04
C LEU A 53 -5.54 11.18 3.96
N PRO A 54 -4.52 12.07 4.07
CA PRO A 54 -3.42 12.13 3.13
C PRO A 54 -2.55 10.87 3.19
N VAL A 55 -2.46 10.18 4.34
CA VAL A 55 -1.76 8.90 4.44
C VAL A 55 -2.48 7.82 3.63
N ALA A 56 -3.81 7.70 3.76
CA ALA A 56 -4.60 6.77 2.98
C ALA A 56 -4.50 7.06 1.47
N VAL A 57 -4.54 8.34 1.07
CA VAL A 57 -4.36 8.75 -0.33
C VAL A 57 -2.95 8.42 -0.82
N GLY A 58 -1.90 8.74 -0.06
CA GLY A 58 -0.53 8.45 -0.43
C GLY A 58 -0.25 6.94 -0.57
N VAL A 59 -0.78 6.15 0.35
CA VAL A 59 -0.73 4.68 0.30
C VAL A 59 -1.46 4.15 -0.94
N SER A 60 -2.65 4.66 -1.24
CA SER A 60 -3.44 4.23 -2.39
C SER A 60 -2.74 4.55 -3.71
N LEU A 61 -2.20 5.77 -3.83
CA LEU A 61 -1.44 6.21 -5.01
C LEU A 61 -0.16 5.40 -5.21
N LEU A 62 0.51 4.99 -4.12
CA LEU A 62 1.66 4.12 -4.22
C LEU A 62 1.28 2.72 -4.70
N ARG A 63 0.21 2.12 -4.15
CA ARG A 63 -0.18 0.74 -4.48
C ARG A 63 -0.72 0.58 -5.90
N LEU A 64 -1.42 1.59 -6.40
CA LEU A 64 -2.10 1.59 -7.71
C LEU A 64 -1.21 1.14 -8.89
N PRO A 65 -0.02 1.72 -9.13
CA PRO A 65 0.84 1.31 -10.25
C PRO A 65 1.30 -0.15 -10.14
N PHE A 66 1.57 -0.66 -8.94
CA PHE A 66 2.01 -2.05 -8.76
C PHE A 66 0.87 -3.05 -8.98
N ILE A 67 -0.34 -2.72 -8.53
CA ILE A 67 -1.54 -3.52 -8.78
C ILE A 67 -1.82 -3.57 -10.29
N LEU A 68 -1.75 -2.43 -10.98
CA LEU A 68 -1.92 -2.37 -12.43
C LEU A 68 -0.85 -3.18 -13.17
N LEU A 69 0.41 -3.08 -12.76
CA LEU A 69 1.50 -3.87 -13.34
C LEU A 69 1.28 -5.38 -13.14
N GLY A 70 0.82 -5.78 -11.95
CA GLY A 70 0.46 -7.17 -11.69
C GLY A 70 -0.72 -7.65 -12.54
N TYR A 71 -1.74 -6.81 -12.76
CA TYR A 71 -2.83 -7.11 -13.69
C TYR A 71 -2.34 -7.28 -15.13
N MET A 72 -1.39 -6.45 -15.60
CA MET A 72 -0.80 -6.59 -16.94
C MET A 72 -0.04 -7.92 -17.07
N LEU A 73 0.75 -8.29 -16.07
CA LEU A 73 1.47 -9.57 -16.05
C LEU A 73 0.52 -10.77 -15.98
N ALA A 74 -0.55 -10.67 -15.19
CA ALA A 74 -1.58 -11.69 -15.10
C ALA A 74 -2.38 -11.81 -16.41
N ALA A 75 -2.63 -10.70 -17.11
CA ALA A 75 -3.26 -10.70 -18.43
C ALA A 75 -2.39 -11.37 -19.49
N LEU A 76 -1.08 -11.08 -19.52
CA LEU A 76 -0.12 -11.76 -20.38
C LEU A 76 -0.03 -13.27 -20.10
N ALA A 77 -0.25 -13.67 -18.85
CA ALA A 77 -0.33 -15.06 -18.43
C ALA A 77 -1.74 -15.68 -18.65
N GLY A 78 -2.77 -14.91 -18.99
CA GLY A 78 -4.15 -15.38 -19.03
C GLY A 78 -4.67 -15.89 -17.67
N MET A 79 -4.23 -15.30 -16.56
CA MET A 79 -4.55 -15.68 -15.17
C MET A 79 -5.14 -14.51 -14.36
N THR A 80 -5.85 -13.59 -15.03
CA THR A 80 -6.40 -12.39 -14.39
C THR A 80 -7.34 -12.69 -13.23
N GLY A 81 -8.20 -13.71 -13.36
CA GLY A 81 -9.13 -14.13 -12.29
C GLY A 81 -8.42 -14.76 -11.08
N GLU A 82 -7.31 -15.45 -11.30
CA GLU A 82 -6.51 -16.01 -10.20
C GLU A 82 -5.76 -14.90 -9.46
N TYR A 83 -5.35 -13.86 -10.18
CA TYR A 83 -4.67 -12.69 -9.61
C TYR A 83 -5.64 -11.80 -8.81
N SER A 84 -6.87 -11.59 -9.30
CA SER A 84 -7.89 -10.87 -8.53
C SER A 84 -8.24 -11.60 -7.24
N ALA A 85 -8.41 -12.93 -7.28
CA ALA A 85 -8.66 -13.74 -6.09
C ALA A 85 -7.48 -13.79 -5.11
N ALA A 86 -6.25 -13.60 -5.58
CA ALA A 86 -5.07 -13.45 -4.72
C ALA A 86 -5.04 -12.06 -4.06
N LEU A 87 -5.38 -11.01 -4.79
CA LEU A 87 -5.51 -9.65 -4.27
C LEU A 87 -6.60 -9.53 -3.20
N GLU A 88 -7.79 -10.11 -3.43
CA GLU A 88 -8.88 -10.14 -2.44
C GLU A 88 -8.42 -10.80 -1.14
N ARG A 89 -7.81 -12.00 -1.22
CA ARG A 89 -7.27 -12.69 -0.06
C ARG A 89 -6.18 -11.93 0.69
N MET A 90 -5.45 -11.03 0.01
CA MET A 90 -4.47 -10.17 0.66
C MET A 90 -5.11 -8.99 1.38
N ASN A 91 -6.23 -8.48 0.87
CA ASN A 91 -6.94 -7.32 1.40
C ASN A 91 -7.92 -7.68 2.53
N ASP A 92 -8.39 -8.93 2.59
CA ASP A 92 -9.27 -9.48 3.64
C ASP A 92 -8.52 -9.83 4.94
N ARG A 93 -7.20 -9.58 5.03
CA ARG A 93 -6.37 -9.79 6.23
C ARG A 93 -6.14 -8.50 6.98
#